data_AF-A0A7X4FR89-F1
#
_entry.id   AF-A0A7X4FR89-F1
#
_cell.length_a   1.000
_cell.length_b   1.000
_cell.length_c   1.000
_cell.angle_alpha   90.00
_cell.angle_beta   90.00
_cell.angle_gamma   90.00
#
_symmetry.space_group_name_H-M   'P 1'
#
loop_
_entity.id
_entity.type
_entity.pdbx_description
1 polymer ?
#
loop_
_entity_poly.entity_id
_entity_poly.type
_entity_poly.pdbx_seq_one_letter_code
_entity_poly.pdbx_strand_id
1 'polypeptide(L)'
;MFFGLYDLRAVVEASWFDLPGLAAWPGIDLTPDARFWALLPVFAIVSVVAAIKTSSDGAVIQQASARKPRATDFRLVQGALNASGVGILLSGLAVTPPVIIYLPSSVSLINLTGVAARSVGYAIGGTLFALAFLPKLTAVLLAVPSPVMGAFLLIIMGLLFVEGIRTVFQDGLDPQKGLVVGVALALGVGLESGSVFESVLGATWSASLGNGMTIGVLATVLLTAFLELTSPRRRRLDVELDASAAAGIDAFLREIAGRSGWNAASGGRLRGAGEEALECLLQLRGEQAAGAAPRLILFARPGRETVEMEFLVVSERENIEDHLTYLSERAETPEESELSFRLLRHYASSVRHRQYHGIEIVTVKVAGSR
;
A
#
# COMPACT_ATOMS: atom_id res chain seq x y z
N MET A 1 -41.35 -13.04 -15.76
CA MET A 1 -42.60 -13.20 -16.53
C MET A 1 -42.89 -12.06 -17.52
N PHE A 2 -42.45 -10.80 -17.29
CA PHE A 2 -42.80 -9.67 -18.18
C PHE A 2 -41.89 -9.38 -19.40
N PHE A 3 -40.72 -10.03 -19.52
CA PHE A 3 -39.81 -9.88 -20.68
C PHE A 3 -39.23 -11.20 -21.21
N GLY A 4 -39.70 -12.36 -20.72
CA GLY A 4 -39.16 -13.68 -21.13
C GLY A 4 -37.70 -13.99 -20.73
N LEU A 5 -36.99 -13.05 -20.11
CA LEU A 5 -35.56 -13.14 -19.77
C LEU A 5 -35.23 -13.89 -18.47
N TYR A 6 -36.24 -14.29 -17.69
CA TYR A 6 -36.04 -14.91 -16.37
C TYR A 6 -36.42 -16.39 -16.44
N ASP A 7 -35.44 -17.27 -16.32
CA ASP A 7 -35.68 -18.69 -16.06
C ASP A 7 -35.62 -18.96 -14.55
N LEU A 8 -36.81 -19.04 -13.94
CA LEU A 8 -36.94 -19.30 -12.50
C LEU A 8 -36.92 -20.79 -12.16
N ARG A 9 -36.83 -21.69 -13.16
CA ARG A 9 -36.82 -23.15 -12.92
C ARG A 9 -35.62 -23.56 -12.08
N ALA A 10 -34.44 -23.02 -12.40
CA ALA A 10 -33.22 -23.23 -11.63
C ALA A 10 -33.35 -22.81 -10.15
N VAL A 11 -34.17 -21.79 -9.86
CA VAL A 11 -34.42 -21.32 -8.48
C VAL A 11 -35.37 -22.25 -7.73
N VAL A 12 -36.34 -22.83 -8.42
CA VAL A 12 -37.31 -23.76 -7.83
C VAL A 12 -36.67 -25.13 -7.57
N GLU A 13 -35.82 -25.59 -8.48
CA GLU A 13 -35.14 -26.88 -8.40
C GLU A 13 -33.93 -26.88 -7.45
N ALA A 14 -33.37 -25.70 -7.15
CA ALA A 14 -32.26 -25.59 -6.21
C ALA A 14 -32.68 -26.05 -4.79
N SER A 15 -31.83 -26.89 -4.20
CA SER A 15 -31.95 -27.28 -2.80
C SER A 15 -31.83 -26.06 -1.89
N TRP A 16 -32.50 -26.14 -0.74
CA TRP A 16 -32.38 -25.12 0.30
C TRP A 16 -31.02 -25.17 0.98
N PHE A 17 -30.43 -26.36 1.13
CA PHE A 17 -29.12 -26.54 1.72
C PHE A 17 -28.27 -27.48 0.87
N ASP A 18 -27.03 -27.09 0.61
CA ASP A 18 -26.01 -27.94 0.00
C ASP A 18 -24.61 -27.47 0.41
N LEU A 19 -23.62 -28.36 0.29
CA LEU A 19 -22.23 -28.06 0.57
C LEU A 19 -21.57 -27.44 -0.68
N PRO A 20 -21.07 -26.19 -0.62
CA PRO A 20 -20.48 -25.54 -1.79
C PRO A 20 -19.18 -26.24 -2.23
N GLY A 21 -19.08 -26.59 -3.51
CA GLY A 21 -17.80 -26.79 -4.21
C GLY A 21 -17.01 -28.08 -3.91
N LEU A 22 -17.40 -28.92 -2.95
CA LEU A 22 -16.63 -30.15 -2.63
C LEU A 22 -16.54 -31.13 -3.81
N ALA A 23 -17.55 -31.17 -4.68
CA ALA A 23 -17.57 -32.06 -5.85
C ALA A 23 -16.68 -31.57 -7.01
N ALA A 24 -16.28 -30.30 -7.02
CA ALA A 24 -15.53 -29.67 -8.10
C ALA A 24 -14.03 -29.50 -7.80
N TRP A 25 -13.56 -30.01 -6.65
CA TRP A 25 -12.16 -29.90 -6.23
C TRP A 25 -11.23 -30.68 -7.18
N PRO A 26 -10.39 -30.00 -8.00
CA PRO A 26 -9.58 -30.68 -9.01
C PRO A 26 -8.31 -31.33 -8.43
N GLY A 27 -8.05 -31.19 -7.12
CA GLY A 27 -6.77 -31.55 -6.50
C GLY A 27 -5.72 -30.44 -6.64
N ILE A 28 -4.53 -30.69 -6.09
CA ILE A 28 -3.38 -29.80 -6.22
C ILE A 28 -2.46 -30.40 -7.28
N ASP A 29 -2.37 -29.74 -8.43
CA ASP A 29 -1.40 -30.08 -9.46
C ASP A 29 -0.10 -29.30 -9.22
N LEU A 30 0.97 -30.03 -8.88
CA LEU A 30 2.32 -29.48 -8.68
C LEU A 30 3.28 -29.93 -9.78
N THR A 31 2.77 -30.39 -10.92
CA THR A 31 3.62 -30.79 -12.04
C THR A 31 4.33 -29.55 -12.61
N PRO A 32 5.68 -29.55 -12.68
CA PRO A 32 6.45 -28.41 -13.20
C PRO A 32 6.46 -28.42 -14.73
N ASP A 33 5.28 -28.34 -15.34
CA ASP A 33 5.09 -28.32 -16.78
C ASP A 33 5.34 -26.92 -17.38
N ALA A 34 5.24 -26.81 -18.71
CA ALA A 34 5.43 -25.53 -19.38
C ALA A 34 4.40 -24.45 -18.96
N ARG A 35 3.20 -24.87 -18.50
CA ARG A 35 2.15 -23.95 -18.05
C ARG A 35 2.48 -23.40 -16.67
N PHE A 36 2.99 -24.23 -15.77
CA PHE A 36 3.48 -23.83 -14.46
C PHE A 36 4.54 -22.74 -14.58
N TRP A 37 5.56 -22.95 -15.44
CA TRP A 37 6.62 -21.97 -15.66
C TRP A 37 6.12 -20.69 -16.36
N ALA A 38 5.11 -20.79 -17.23
CA ALA A 38 4.51 -19.62 -17.89
C ALA A 38 3.65 -18.76 -16.95
N LEU A 39 2.94 -19.38 -16.01
CA LEU A 39 2.06 -18.69 -15.05
C LEU A 39 2.83 -18.07 -13.89
N LEU A 40 3.96 -18.65 -13.50
CA LEU A 40 4.73 -18.26 -12.32
C LEU A 40 5.12 -16.76 -12.30
N PRO A 41 5.62 -16.15 -13.40
CA PRO A 41 5.93 -14.71 -13.40
C PRO A 41 4.71 -13.83 -13.20
N VAL A 42 3.58 -14.17 -13.83
CA VAL A 42 2.32 -13.42 -13.71
C VAL A 42 1.78 -13.54 -12.29
N PHE A 43 1.79 -14.75 -11.75
CA PHE A 43 1.42 -15.00 -10.36
C PHE A 43 2.27 -14.18 -9.40
N ALA A 44 3.59 -14.13 -9.59
CA ALA A 44 4.50 -13.33 -8.77
C ALA A 44 4.16 -11.83 -8.85
N ILE A 45 3.96 -11.30 -10.06
CA ILE A 45 3.60 -9.89 -10.27
C ILE A 45 2.28 -9.57 -9.58
N VAL A 46 1.22 -10.36 -9.84
CA VAL A 46 -0.11 -10.14 -9.26
C VAL A 46 -0.07 -10.25 -7.73
N SER A 47 0.69 -11.21 -7.19
CA SER A 47 0.84 -11.38 -5.74
C SER A 47 1.53 -10.17 -5.09
N VAL A 48 2.58 -9.64 -5.71
CA VAL A 48 3.26 -8.43 -5.24
C VAL A 48 2.32 -7.21 -5.30
N VAL A 49 1.60 -7.03 -6.40
CA VAL A 49 0.61 -5.95 -6.54
C VAL A 49 -0.49 -6.08 -5.48
N ALA A 50 -1.00 -7.28 -5.25
CA ALA A 50 -2.02 -7.54 -4.23
C ALA A 50 -1.49 -7.24 -2.81
N ALA A 51 -0.23 -7.57 -2.53
CA ALA A 51 0.42 -7.26 -1.25
C ALA A 51 0.58 -5.75 -1.04
N ILE A 52 1.05 -5.02 -2.07
CA ILE A 52 1.16 -3.55 -2.04
C ILE A 52 -0.21 -2.92 -1.82
N LYS A 53 -1.22 -3.37 -2.59
CA LYS A 53 -2.59 -2.89 -2.47
C LYS A 53 -3.14 -3.12 -1.06
N THR A 54 -2.99 -4.34 -0.53
CA THR A 54 -3.45 -4.67 0.83
C THR A 54 -2.76 -3.81 1.89
N SER A 55 -1.46 -3.54 1.72
CA SER A 55 -0.70 -2.71 2.65
C SER A 55 -1.18 -1.25 2.64
N SER A 56 -1.44 -0.72 1.44
CA SER A 56 -2.00 0.62 1.26
C SER A 56 -3.41 0.73 1.85
N ASP A 57 -4.29 -0.20 1.50
CA ASP A 57 -5.68 -0.22 1.95
C ASP A 57 -5.74 -0.38 3.48
N GLY A 58 -4.89 -1.23 4.06
CA GLY A 58 -4.76 -1.41 5.51
C GLY A 58 -4.37 -0.11 6.23
N ALA A 59 -3.41 0.64 5.68
CA ALA A 59 -3.00 1.93 6.24
C ALA A 59 -4.13 2.97 6.18
N VAL A 60 -4.84 3.06 5.05
CA VAL A 60 -5.95 4.00 4.86
C VAL A 60 -7.13 3.67 5.78
N ILE A 61 -7.49 2.39 5.88
CA ILE A 61 -8.60 1.94 6.74
C ILE A 61 -8.27 2.15 8.20
N GLN A 62 -7.01 1.92 8.60
CA GLN A 62 -6.58 2.23 9.96
C GLN A 62 -6.79 3.72 10.28
N GLN A 63 -6.40 4.62 9.37
CA GLN A 63 -6.60 6.06 9.55
C GLN A 63 -8.09 6.43 9.55
N ALA A 64 -8.89 5.86 8.66
CA ALA A 64 -10.34 6.11 8.59
C ALA A 64 -11.10 5.59 9.82
N SER A 65 -10.62 4.51 10.43
CA SER A 65 -11.21 3.92 11.64
C SER A 65 -10.84 4.65 12.93
N ALA A 66 -9.79 5.48 12.90
CA ALA A 66 -9.27 6.15 14.07
C ALA A 66 -10.12 7.38 14.44
N ARG A 67 -10.60 7.43 15.69
CA ARG A 67 -11.38 8.59 16.20
C ARG A 67 -10.56 9.87 16.32
N LYS A 68 -9.24 9.73 16.46
CA LYS A 68 -8.27 10.82 16.53
C LYS A 68 -7.15 10.52 15.52
N PRO A 69 -6.56 11.53 14.87
CA PRO A 69 -5.39 11.32 14.01
C PRO A 69 -4.28 10.62 14.80
N ARG A 70 -3.81 9.48 14.30
CA ARG A 70 -2.70 8.70 14.86
C ARG A 70 -1.84 8.20 13.71
N ALA A 71 -0.56 7.95 14.00
CA ALA A 71 0.32 7.32 13.03
C ALA A 71 -0.20 5.92 12.66
N THR A 72 0.04 5.51 11.42
CA THR A 72 -0.28 4.16 10.95
C THR A 72 0.60 3.15 11.68
N ASP A 73 -0.02 2.09 12.21
CA ASP A 73 0.64 0.99 12.90
C ASP A 73 0.87 -0.13 11.89
N PHE A 74 2.10 -0.27 11.43
CA PHE A 74 2.45 -1.27 10.43
C PHE A 74 2.33 -2.71 10.92
N ARG A 75 2.24 -2.96 12.24
CA ARG A 75 1.95 -4.30 12.77
C ARG A 75 0.55 -4.74 12.38
N LEU A 76 -0.43 -3.82 12.43
CA LEU A 76 -1.81 -4.09 11.99
C LEU A 76 -1.89 -4.23 10.47
N VAL A 77 -1.11 -3.44 9.73
CA VAL A 77 -1.01 -3.57 8.26
C VAL A 77 -0.44 -4.93 7.87
N GLN A 78 0.60 -5.40 8.56
CA GLN A 78 1.16 -6.74 8.35
C GLN A 78 0.15 -7.84 8.74
N GLY A 79 -0.60 -7.64 9.83
CA GLY A 79 -1.71 -8.54 10.20
C GLY A 79 -2.77 -8.63 9.10
N ALA A 80 -3.14 -7.50 8.48
CA ALA A 80 -4.06 -7.48 7.35
C ALA A 80 -3.47 -8.18 6.11
N LEU A 81 -2.18 -8.01 5.85
CA LEU A 81 -1.49 -8.71 4.77
C LEU A 81 -1.48 -10.25 4.98
N ASN A 82 -1.19 -10.69 6.20
CA ASN A 82 -1.23 -12.12 6.54
C ASN A 82 -2.64 -12.70 6.40
N ALA A 83 -3.66 -11.96 6.87
CA ALA A 83 -5.06 -12.34 6.67
C ALA A 83 -5.44 -12.42 5.18
N SER A 84 -4.90 -11.51 4.34
CA SER A 84 -5.03 -11.57 2.88
C SER A 84 -4.50 -12.87 2.31
N GLY A 85 -3.26 -13.20 2.65
CA GLY A 85 -2.59 -14.39 2.14
C GLY A 85 -3.34 -15.66 2.51
N VAL A 86 -3.80 -15.75 3.76
CA VAL A 86 -4.64 -16.87 4.22
C VAL A 86 -5.97 -16.90 3.46
N GLY A 87 -6.63 -15.76 3.27
CA GLY A 87 -7.88 -15.67 2.50
C GLY A 87 -7.72 -16.13 1.06
N ILE A 88 -6.67 -15.68 0.37
CA ILE A 88 -6.35 -16.07 -1.01
C ILE A 88 -6.02 -17.56 -1.09
N LEU A 89 -5.23 -18.09 -0.15
CA LEU A 89 -4.93 -19.52 -0.05
C LEU A 89 -6.22 -20.33 0.09
N LEU A 90 -7.09 -19.96 1.04
CA LEU A 90 -8.38 -20.61 1.25
C LEU A 90 -9.29 -20.51 0.03
N SER A 91 -9.23 -19.39 -0.70
CA SER A 91 -9.99 -19.21 -1.94
C SER A 91 -9.54 -20.17 -3.02
N GLY A 92 -8.22 -20.32 -3.18
CA GLY A 92 -7.62 -21.33 -4.06
C GLY A 92 -8.01 -22.75 -3.64
N LEU A 93 -8.01 -23.03 -2.33
CA LEU A 93 -8.48 -24.29 -1.74
C LEU A 93 -10.00 -24.54 -1.85
N ALA A 94 -10.76 -23.50 -2.20
CA ALA A 94 -12.20 -23.60 -2.45
C ALA A 94 -12.54 -23.58 -3.96
N VAL A 95 -11.54 -23.57 -4.85
CA VAL A 95 -11.70 -23.39 -6.30
C VAL A 95 -12.43 -22.08 -6.64
N THR A 96 -12.17 -21.04 -5.86
CA THR A 96 -12.77 -19.72 -6.04
C THR A 96 -11.71 -18.70 -6.48
N PRO A 97 -12.11 -17.63 -7.21
CA PRO A 97 -11.21 -16.54 -7.54
C PRO A 97 -10.60 -15.90 -6.27
N PRO A 98 -9.39 -15.32 -6.36
CA PRO A 98 -8.76 -14.64 -5.23
C PRO A 98 -9.67 -13.57 -4.62
N VAL A 99 -9.77 -13.57 -3.29
CA VAL A 99 -10.58 -12.59 -2.56
C VAL A 99 -9.92 -11.21 -2.50
N ILE A 100 -10.74 -10.17 -2.59
CA ILE A 100 -10.35 -8.80 -2.29
C ILE A 100 -10.78 -8.50 -0.85
N ILE A 101 -9.83 -8.19 0.04
CA ILE A 101 -10.15 -7.97 1.47
C ILE A 101 -10.94 -6.67 1.68
N TYR A 102 -10.56 -5.61 0.96
CA TYR A 102 -11.11 -4.27 1.15
C TYR A 102 -11.72 -3.77 -0.14
N LEU A 103 -13.02 -3.48 -0.10
CA LEU A 103 -13.66 -2.80 -1.21
C LEU A 103 -13.25 -1.31 -1.23
N PRO A 104 -13.14 -0.69 -2.42
CA PRO A 104 -12.91 0.75 -2.55
C PRO A 104 -13.90 1.61 -1.75
N SER A 105 -15.14 1.11 -1.59
CA SER A 105 -16.21 1.79 -0.85
C SER A 105 -16.10 1.67 0.68
N SER A 106 -15.21 0.82 1.21
CA SER A 106 -15.15 0.54 2.65
C SER A 106 -14.82 1.79 3.46
N VAL A 107 -13.84 2.58 2.99
CA VAL A 107 -13.42 3.84 3.64
C VAL A 107 -14.56 4.85 3.63
N SER A 108 -15.23 4.99 2.49
CA SER A 108 -16.39 5.88 2.35
C SER A 108 -17.53 5.47 3.29
N LEU A 109 -17.79 4.16 3.43
CA LEU A 109 -18.83 3.65 4.33
C LEU A 109 -18.50 3.93 5.80
N ILE A 110 -17.24 3.73 6.21
CA ILE A 110 -16.78 4.06 7.57
C ILE A 110 -16.97 5.55 7.85
N ASN A 111 -16.57 6.41 6.91
CA ASN A 111 -16.69 7.86 7.06
C ASN A 111 -18.16 8.33 7.14
N LEU A 112 -19.06 7.71 6.36
CA LEU A 112 -20.49 8.06 6.36
C LEU A 112 -21.24 7.55 7.58
N THR A 113 -20.94 6.33 8.01
CA THR A 113 -21.64 5.67 9.12
C THR A 113 -21.03 5.99 10.49
N GLY A 114 -19.75 6.33 10.53
CA GLY A 114 -18.97 6.42 11.77
C GLY A 114 -18.73 5.07 12.45
N VAL A 115 -19.06 3.95 11.80
CA VAL A 115 -18.99 2.61 12.38
C VAL A 115 -17.80 1.84 11.81
N ALA A 116 -16.78 1.62 12.66
CA ALA A 116 -15.62 0.78 12.38
C ALA A 116 -15.52 -0.41 13.36
N ALA A 117 -16.64 -0.91 13.86
CA ALA A 117 -16.69 -1.93 14.89
C ALA A 117 -16.42 -3.35 14.33
N ARG A 118 -15.51 -4.10 14.98
CA ARG A 118 -15.20 -5.51 14.62
C ARG A 118 -16.43 -6.44 14.65
N SER A 119 -17.40 -6.15 15.52
CA SER A 119 -18.64 -6.93 15.64
C SER A 119 -19.47 -6.91 14.36
N VAL A 120 -19.47 -5.80 13.62
CA VAL A 120 -20.13 -5.68 12.32
C VAL A 120 -19.46 -6.60 11.30
N GLY A 121 -18.12 -6.64 11.30
CA GLY A 121 -17.35 -7.55 10.46
C GLY A 121 -17.67 -9.03 10.73
N TYR A 122 -17.72 -9.43 12.00
CA TYR A 122 -18.10 -10.81 12.37
C TYR A 122 -19.54 -11.14 11.97
N ALA A 123 -20.48 -10.21 12.13
CA ALA A 123 -21.86 -10.42 11.73
C ALA A 123 -22.00 -10.59 10.21
N ILE A 124 -21.33 -9.75 9.41
CA ILE A 124 -21.33 -9.84 7.95
C ILE A 124 -20.65 -11.15 7.51
N GLY A 125 -19.47 -11.47 8.05
CA GLY A 125 -18.75 -12.70 7.71
C GLY A 125 -19.55 -13.96 8.05
N GLY A 126 -20.18 -14.01 9.23
CA GLY A 126 -21.04 -15.12 9.61
C GLY A 126 -22.29 -15.25 8.74
N THR A 127 -22.87 -14.12 8.33
CA THR A 127 -24.01 -14.10 7.40
C THR A 127 -23.60 -14.62 6.03
N LEU A 128 -22.49 -14.13 5.46
CA LEU A 128 -21.98 -14.60 4.17
C LEU A 128 -21.60 -16.09 4.20
N PHE A 129 -21.01 -16.54 5.31
CA PHE A 129 -20.71 -17.95 5.52
C PHE A 129 -22.00 -18.79 5.52
N ALA A 130 -23.03 -18.38 6.26
CA ALA A 130 -24.33 -19.08 6.25
C ALA A 130 -24.99 -19.07 4.86
N LEU A 131 -24.90 -17.96 4.14
CA LEU A 131 -25.40 -17.81 2.77
C LEU A 131 -24.70 -18.73 1.77
N ALA A 132 -23.44 -19.09 1.99
CA ALA A 132 -22.70 -20.02 1.13
C ALA A 132 -23.33 -21.43 1.10
N PHE A 133 -24.10 -21.81 2.14
CA PHE A 133 -24.81 -23.08 2.22
C PHE A 133 -26.25 -23.01 1.68
N LEU A 134 -26.64 -21.88 1.07
CA LEU A 134 -27.98 -21.65 0.49
C LEU A 134 -27.88 -21.57 -1.05
N PRO A 135 -27.82 -22.69 -1.78
CA PRO A 135 -27.71 -22.72 -3.25
C PRO A 135 -28.82 -21.96 -3.94
N LYS A 136 -29.98 -21.87 -3.30
CA LYS A 136 -31.12 -21.11 -3.77
C LYS A 136 -30.80 -19.63 -3.98
N LEU A 137 -29.97 -19.03 -3.14
CA LEU A 137 -29.53 -17.66 -3.33
C LEU A 137 -28.62 -17.56 -4.56
N THR A 138 -27.69 -18.51 -4.74
CA THR A 138 -26.85 -18.60 -5.94
C THR A 138 -27.71 -18.74 -7.20
N ALA A 139 -28.76 -19.57 -7.17
CA ALA A 139 -29.69 -19.73 -8.28
C ALA A 139 -30.44 -18.42 -8.61
N VAL A 140 -30.83 -17.65 -7.59
CA VAL A 140 -31.43 -16.32 -7.80
C VAL A 140 -30.44 -15.35 -8.46
N LEU A 141 -29.18 -15.35 -8.03
CA LEU A 141 -28.14 -14.53 -8.63
C LEU A 141 -27.84 -14.94 -10.08
N LEU A 142 -27.84 -16.24 -10.39
CA LEU A 142 -27.68 -16.77 -11.75
C LEU A 142 -28.90 -16.51 -12.65
N ALA A 143 -30.08 -16.31 -12.06
CA ALA A 143 -31.30 -15.94 -12.79
C ALA A 143 -31.32 -14.45 -13.21
N VAL A 144 -30.32 -13.65 -12.79
CA VAL A 144 -30.19 -12.26 -13.21
C VAL A 144 -29.81 -12.20 -14.71
N PRO A 145 -30.57 -11.49 -15.55
CA PRO A 145 -30.31 -11.42 -16.98
C PRO A 145 -28.93 -10.85 -17.33
N SER A 146 -28.32 -11.36 -18.39
CA SER A 146 -26.99 -10.91 -18.85
C SER A 146 -26.87 -9.40 -19.11
N PRO A 147 -27.90 -8.67 -19.62
CA PRO A 147 -27.78 -7.22 -19.79
C PRO A 147 -27.63 -6.46 -18.47
N VAL A 148 -28.26 -6.95 -17.39
CA VAL A 148 -28.15 -6.34 -16.04
C VAL A 148 -26.76 -6.59 -15.48
N MET A 149 -26.25 -7.81 -15.63
CA MET A 149 -24.87 -8.15 -15.23
C MET A 149 -23.84 -7.33 -16.01
N GLY A 150 -24.07 -7.08 -17.30
CA GLY A 150 -23.21 -6.20 -18.11
C GLY A 150 -23.19 -4.76 -17.60
N ALA A 151 -24.36 -4.18 -17.31
CA ALA A 151 -24.46 -2.83 -16.74
C ALA A 151 -23.78 -2.75 -15.36
N PHE A 152 -23.97 -3.76 -14.52
CA PHE A 152 -23.32 -3.86 -13.21
C PHE A 152 -21.79 -3.93 -13.33
N LEU A 153 -21.27 -4.75 -14.26
CA LEU A 153 -19.83 -4.86 -14.51
C LEU A 153 -19.23 -3.54 -15.01
N LEU A 154 -19.93 -2.83 -15.90
CA LEU A 154 -19.51 -1.50 -16.38
C LEU A 154 -19.42 -0.48 -15.24
N ILE A 155 -20.41 -0.48 -14.33
CA ILE A 155 -20.40 0.39 -13.15
C ILE A 155 -19.19 0.06 -12.28
N ILE A 156 -18.96 -1.21 -11.95
CA ILE A 156 -17.81 -1.63 -11.12
C ILE A 156 -16.49 -1.23 -11.78
N MET A 157 -16.33 -1.46 -13.08
CA MET A 157 -15.14 -1.06 -13.83
C MET A 157 -14.92 0.45 -13.76
N GLY A 158 -15.98 1.26 -13.91
CA GLY A 158 -15.91 2.71 -13.75
C GLY A 158 -15.46 3.14 -12.35
N LEU A 159 -16.01 2.52 -11.29
CA LEU A 159 -15.58 2.81 -9.92
C LEU A 159 -14.12 2.43 -9.68
N LEU A 160 -13.68 1.27 -10.17
CA LEU A 160 -12.29 0.83 -10.06
C LEU A 160 -11.33 1.76 -10.80
N PHE A 161 -11.72 2.25 -11.97
CA PHE A 161 -10.95 3.22 -12.74
C PHE A 161 -10.79 4.55 -11.99
N VAL A 162 -11.88 5.07 -11.41
CA VAL A 162 -11.85 6.30 -10.60
C VAL A 162 -10.96 6.12 -9.37
N GLU A 163 -11.03 4.97 -8.70
CA GLU A 163 -10.17 4.67 -7.55
C GLU A 163 -8.69 4.59 -7.94
N GLY A 164 -8.39 4.00 -9.11
CA GLY A 164 -7.04 3.98 -9.68
C GLY A 164 -6.48 5.38 -9.93
N ILE A 165 -7.27 6.26 -10.57
CA ILE A 165 -6.90 7.67 -10.77
C ILE A 165 -6.68 8.36 -9.42
N ARG A 166 -7.62 8.23 -8.47
CA ARG A 166 -7.51 8.87 -7.16
C ARG A 166 -6.21 8.46 -6.45
N THR A 167 -5.86 7.18 -6.53
CA THR A 167 -4.62 6.63 -5.96
C THR A 167 -3.38 7.25 -6.60
N VAL A 168 -3.34 7.35 -7.93
CA VAL A 168 -2.23 7.96 -8.67
C VAL A 168 -2.02 9.43 -8.28
N PHE A 169 -3.11 10.18 -8.08
CA PHE A 169 -3.06 11.60 -7.81
C PHE A 169 -2.89 11.96 -6.32
N GLN A 170 -2.97 10.99 -5.39
CA GLN A 170 -3.00 11.25 -3.96
C GLN A 170 -1.77 12.03 -3.45
N ASP A 171 -0.59 11.74 -4.02
CA ASP A 171 0.71 12.31 -3.62
C ASP A 171 1.22 13.35 -4.64
N GLY A 172 0.32 13.85 -5.50
CA GLY A 172 0.64 14.72 -6.62
C GLY A 172 1.24 13.99 -7.83
N LEU A 173 0.97 14.53 -9.01
CA LEU A 173 1.43 14.00 -10.29
C LEU A 173 2.58 14.88 -10.81
N ASP A 174 3.82 14.40 -10.64
CA ASP A 174 4.98 15.02 -11.30
C ASP A 174 5.11 14.52 -12.75
N PRO A 175 5.89 15.20 -13.62
CA PRO A 175 6.04 14.80 -15.02
C PRO A 175 6.57 13.38 -15.21
N GLN A 176 7.38 12.87 -14.28
CA GLN A 176 7.94 11.51 -14.36
C GLN A 176 6.87 10.47 -14.05
N LYS A 177 6.12 10.64 -12.96
CA LYS A 177 4.94 9.82 -12.62
C LYS A 177 3.89 9.87 -13.72
N GLY A 178 3.64 11.06 -14.27
CA GLY A 178 2.73 11.25 -15.40
C GLY A 178 3.13 10.45 -16.63
N LEU A 179 4.43 10.44 -16.97
CA LEU A 179 4.96 9.61 -18.06
C LEU A 179 4.78 8.12 -17.78
N VAL A 180 5.13 7.65 -16.58
CA VAL A 180 5.00 6.23 -16.20
C VAL A 180 3.54 5.79 -16.32
N VAL A 181 2.62 6.53 -15.71
CA VAL A 181 1.19 6.22 -15.71
C VAL A 181 0.62 6.25 -17.12
N GLY A 182 0.94 7.29 -17.90
CA GLY A 182 0.43 7.46 -19.26
C GLY A 182 0.88 6.34 -20.19
N VAL A 183 2.18 6.00 -20.17
CA VAL A 183 2.73 4.92 -21.00
C VAL A 183 2.21 3.56 -20.56
N ALA A 184 2.17 3.28 -19.27
CA ALA A 184 1.65 2.02 -18.75
C ALA A 184 0.18 1.80 -19.10
N LEU A 185 -0.66 2.84 -18.98
CA LEU A 185 -2.07 2.78 -19.33
C LEU A 185 -2.25 2.59 -20.84
N ALA A 186 -1.50 3.34 -21.67
CA ALA A 186 -1.55 3.21 -23.13
C ALA A 186 -1.13 1.82 -23.60
N LEU A 187 -0.08 1.24 -23.01
CA LEU A 187 0.36 -0.12 -23.32
C LEU A 187 -0.64 -1.17 -22.83
N GLY A 188 -1.18 -1.01 -21.62
CA GLY A 188 -2.13 -1.96 -21.06
C GLY A 188 -3.42 -2.03 -21.87
N VAL A 189 -4.02 -0.88 -22.20
CA VAL A 189 -5.24 -0.83 -23.02
C VAL A 189 -4.95 -1.19 -24.47
N GLY A 190 -3.84 -0.68 -25.03
CA GLY A 190 -3.50 -0.86 -26.44
C GLY A 190 -3.12 -2.30 -26.81
N LEU A 191 -2.61 -3.08 -25.85
CA LEU A 191 -2.14 -4.45 -26.07
C LEU A 191 -3.04 -5.51 -25.42
N GLU A 192 -4.25 -5.14 -24.97
CA GLU A 192 -5.20 -6.05 -24.32
C GLU A 192 -5.61 -7.24 -25.22
N SER A 193 -5.60 -7.06 -26.54
CA SER A 193 -5.98 -8.10 -27.51
C SER A 193 -5.01 -9.28 -27.59
N GLY A 194 -3.82 -9.22 -26.95
CA GLY A 194 -2.82 -10.30 -26.94
C GLY A 194 -2.15 -10.63 -28.29
N SER A 195 -2.69 -10.12 -29.40
CA SER A 195 -2.28 -10.42 -30.78
C SER A 195 -0.79 -10.18 -31.06
N VAL A 196 -0.22 -9.11 -30.53
CA VAL A 196 1.21 -8.78 -30.69
C VAL A 196 2.09 -9.76 -29.92
N PHE A 197 1.67 -10.16 -28.71
CA PHE A 197 2.45 -11.06 -27.85
C PHE A 197 2.49 -12.49 -28.37
N GLU A 198 1.42 -12.96 -29.01
CA GLU A 198 1.39 -14.28 -29.63
C GLU A 198 2.44 -14.40 -30.74
N SER A 199 2.63 -13.34 -31.54
CA SER A 199 3.61 -13.31 -32.63
C SER A 199 5.07 -13.29 -32.16
N VAL A 200 5.35 -12.80 -30.94
CA VAL A 200 6.71 -12.57 -30.42
C VAL A 200 7.13 -13.64 -29.41
N LEU A 201 6.23 -14.07 -28.51
CA LEU A 201 6.54 -14.98 -27.40
C LEU A 201 5.94 -16.39 -27.59
N GLY A 202 5.10 -16.60 -28.62
CA GLY A 202 4.40 -17.85 -28.86
C GLY A 202 3.17 -18.05 -27.96
N ALA A 203 2.31 -19.00 -28.34
CA ALA A 203 1.00 -19.22 -27.74
C ALA A 203 1.04 -19.46 -26.21
N THR A 204 2.04 -20.20 -25.72
CA THR A 204 2.14 -20.58 -24.29
C THR A 204 2.35 -19.37 -23.38
N TRP A 205 3.18 -18.42 -23.79
CA TRP A 205 3.48 -17.22 -23.01
C TRP A 205 2.44 -16.11 -23.23
N SER A 206 1.85 -16.06 -24.43
CA SER A 206 0.78 -15.11 -24.77
C SER A 206 -0.45 -15.28 -23.87
N ALA A 207 -0.83 -16.51 -23.52
CA ALA A 207 -1.98 -16.75 -22.64
C ALA A 207 -1.84 -16.13 -21.24
N SER A 208 -0.60 -15.98 -20.75
CA SER A 208 -0.32 -15.44 -19.41
C SER A 208 0.06 -13.95 -19.46
N LEU A 209 0.88 -13.56 -20.44
CA LEU A 209 1.43 -12.20 -20.56
C LEU A 209 0.64 -11.29 -21.50
N GLY A 210 -0.28 -11.84 -22.31
CA GLY A 210 -1.03 -11.10 -23.32
C GLY A 210 -2.24 -10.34 -22.78
N ASN A 211 -2.45 -10.28 -21.47
CA ASN A 211 -3.53 -9.47 -20.89
C ASN A 211 -3.05 -8.04 -20.60
N GLY A 212 -3.93 -7.07 -20.81
CA GLY A 212 -3.60 -5.64 -20.67
C GLY A 212 -3.15 -5.23 -19.27
N MET A 213 -3.67 -5.88 -18.23
CA MET A 213 -3.31 -5.59 -16.84
C MET A 213 -1.85 -5.94 -16.54
N THR A 214 -1.41 -7.15 -16.89
CA THR A 214 -0.03 -7.62 -16.72
C THR A 214 0.94 -6.73 -17.47
N ILE A 215 0.61 -6.36 -18.71
CA ILE A 215 1.44 -5.49 -19.55
C ILE A 215 1.58 -4.10 -18.91
N GLY A 216 0.47 -3.51 -18.46
CA GLY A 216 0.48 -2.21 -17.79
C GLY A 216 1.28 -2.22 -16.49
N VAL A 217 1.14 -3.26 -15.67
CA VAL A 217 1.91 -3.42 -14.42
C VAL A 217 3.40 -3.58 -14.72
N LEU A 218 3.75 -4.45 -15.68
CA LEU A 218 5.14 -4.68 -16.06
C LEU A 218 5.78 -3.39 -16.59
N ALA A 219 5.09 -2.65 -17.46
CA ALA A 219 5.54 -1.36 -17.95
C ALA A 219 5.74 -0.36 -16.80
N THR A 220 4.81 -0.31 -15.84
CA THR A 220 4.93 0.56 -14.66
C THR A 220 6.16 0.21 -13.83
N VAL A 221 6.40 -1.07 -13.55
CA VAL A 221 7.54 -1.53 -12.76
C VAL A 221 8.86 -1.22 -13.48
N LEU A 222 8.96 -1.55 -14.77
CA LEU A 222 10.17 -1.33 -15.56
C LEU A 222 10.50 0.16 -15.72
N LEU A 223 9.51 1.00 -16.02
CA LEU A 223 9.71 2.45 -16.16
C LEU A 223 10.08 3.09 -14.83
N THR A 224 9.42 2.68 -13.74
CA THR A 224 9.77 3.14 -12.39
C THR A 224 11.21 2.77 -12.05
N ALA A 225 11.60 1.51 -12.26
CA ALA A 225 12.96 1.04 -12.01
C ALA A 225 14.00 1.79 -12.87
N PHE A 226 13.71 2.01 -14.15
CA PHE A 226 14.58 2.76 -15.05
C PHE A 226 14.78 4.21 -14.58
N LEU A 227 13.71 4.87 -14.15
CA LEU A 227 13.77 6.25 -13.62
C LEU A 227 14.52 6.31 -12.29
N GLU A 228 14.36 5.31 -11.41
CA GLU A 228 15.11 5.23 -10.15
C GLU A 228 16.59 4.99 -10.38
N LEU A 229 16.96 4.11 -11.32
CA LEU A 229 18.36 3.85 -11.70
C LEU A 229 19.04 5.07 -12.33
N THR A 230 18.27 5.89 -13.04
CA THR A 230 18.76 7.10 -13.71
C THR A 230 18.68 8.34 -12.80
N SER A 231 17.99 8.24 -11.65
CA SER A 231 17.85 9.35 -10.70
C SER A 231 19.16 9.66 -9.97
N PRO A 232 19.36 10.91 -9.50
CA PRO A 232 20.50 11.25 -8.66
C PRO A 232 20.59 10.33 -7.43
N ARG A 233 21.78 9.78 -7.17
CA ARG A 233 22.02 8.88 -6.02
C ARG A 233 21.62 9.55 -4.71
N ARG A 234 20.79 8.84 -3.92
CA ARG A 234 20.47 9.16 -2.53
C ARG A 234 21.78 9.22 -1.74
N ARG A 235 22.02 10.34 -1.05
CA ARG A 235 23.19 10.46 -0.17
C ARG A 235 22.82 9.99 1.23
N ARG A 236 23.75 9.32 1.90
CA ARG A 236 23.58 8.80 3.25
C ARG A 236 24.63 9.43 4.17
N LEU A 237 24.20 9.84 5.34
CA LEU A 237 25.02 10.16 6.50
C LEU A 237 24.64 9.19 7.62
N ASP A 238 25.63 8.65 8.31
CA ASP A 238 25.47 7.75 9.45
C ASP A 238 26.19 8.37 10.65
N VAL A 239 25.44 8.66 11.70
CA VAL A 239 25.90 9.34 12.92
C VAL A 239 25.22 8.73 14.13
N GLU A 240 25.79 8.89 15.33
CA GLU A 240 25.10 8.50 16.57
C GLU A 240 24.03 9.55 16.92
N LEU A 241 22.89 9.12 17.47
CA LEU A 241 21.82 10.04 17.86
C LEU A 241 22.17 10.75 19.17
N ASP A 242 22.97 11.80 19.07
CA ASP A 242 23.33 12.71 20.15
C ASP A 242 23.38 14.17 19.68
N ALA A 243 23.64 15.09 20.62
CA ALA A 243 23.75 16.51 20.29
C ALA A 243 24.95 16.84 19.38
N SER A 244 25.97 15.97 19.30
CA SER A 244 27.13 16.16 18.44
C SER A 244 26.83 15.90 16.96
N ALA A 245 25.78 15.13 16.67
CA ALA A 245 25.29 14.87 15.31
C ALA A 245 24.88 16.14 14.54
N ALA A 246 24.50 17.21 15.25
CA ALA A 246 24.05 18.47 14.65
C ALA A 246 25.08 19.03 13.66
N ALA A 247 26.37 19.05 14.03
CA ALA A 247 27.43 19.56 13.16
C ALA A 247 27.63 18.70 11.91
N GLY A 248 27.48 17.38 12.03
CA GLY A 248 27.58 16.44 10.91
C GLY A 248 26.41 16.57 9.93
N ILE A 249 25.19 16.67 10.45
CA ILE A 249 23.96 16.89 9.67
C ILE A 249 24.04 18.25 8.96
N ASP A 250 24.45 19.30 9.66
CA ASP A 250 24.60 20.64 9.10
C ASP A 250 25.59 20.67 7.92
N ALA A 251 26.77 20.07 8.09
CA ALA A 251 27.78 20.00 7.04
C ALA A 251 27.28 19.21 5.82
N PHE A 252 26.60 18.09 6.06
CA PHE A 252 26.01 17.25 5.02
C PHE A 252 24.94 17.99 4.20
N LEU A 253 24.01 18.67 4.89
CA LEU A 253 22.93 19.43 4.24
C LEU A 253 23.46 20.67 3.53
N ARG A 254 24.51 21.31 4.05
CA ARG A 254 25.21 22.41 3.38
C ARG A 254 25.86 21.97 2.07
N GLU A 255 26.50 20.80 2.05
CA GLU A 255 27.08 20.22 0.83
C GLU A 255 25.99 19.96 -0.23
N ILE A 256 24.83 19.45 0.19
CA ILE A 256 23.69 19.20 -0.69
C ILE A 256 23.11 20.50 -1.24
N ALA A 257 22.89 21.52 -0.40
CA ALA A 257 22.40 22.82 -0.83
C ALA A 257 23.35 23.49 -1.85
N GLY A 258 24.66 23.42 -1.59
CA GLY A 258 25.69 23.95 -2.49
C GLY A 258 25.72 23.24 -3.85
N ARG A 259 25.65 21.90 -3.87
CA ARG A 259 25.60 21.12 -5.12
C ARG A 259 24.30 21.33 -5.90
N SER A 260 23.19 21.58 -5.21
CA SER A 260 21.90 21.87 -5.85
C SER A 260 21.79 23.30 -6.39
N GLY A 261 22.79 24.16 -6.13
CA GLY A 261 22.79 25.56 -6.55
C GLY A 261 21.67 26.38 -5.91
N TRP A 262 21.30 26.05 -4.66
CA TRP A 262 20.27 26.77 -3.92
C TRP A 262 20.82 28.06 -3.30
N ASN A 263 20.01 29.12 -3.30
CA ASN A 263 20.35 30.36 -2.61
C ASN A 263 20.52 30.17 -1.09
N ALA A 264 21.21 31.13 -0.45
CA ALA A 264 21.56 31.07 0.97
C ALA A 264 20.33 30.92 1.88
N ALA A 265 19.20 31.54 1.53
CA ALA A 265 17.95 31.42 2.29
C ALA A 265 17.38 30.00 2.23
N SER A 266 17.33 29.38 1.05
CA SER A 266 16.83 28.01 0.87
C SER A 266 17.78 26.97 1.48
N GLY A 267 19.10 27.19 1.37
CA GLY A 267 20.10 26.38 2.07
C GLY A 267 19.99 26.49 3.59
N GLY A 268 19.70 27.68 4.12
CA GLY A 268 19.43 27.90 5.54
C GLY A 268 18.18 27.15 6.02
N ARG A 269 17.07 27.22 5.26
CA ARG A 269 15.84 26.46 5.59
C ARG A 269 16.08 24.94 5.61
N LEU A 270 16.86 24.41 4.67
CA LEU A 270 17.19 22.98 4.63
C LEU A 270 17.96 22.56 5.88
N ARG A 271 18.99 23.34 6.27
CA ARG A 271 19.81 23.08 7.45
C ARG A 271 19.01 23.17 8.74
N GLY A 272 18.20 24.23 8.90
CA GLY A 272 17.32 24.40 10.06
C GLY A 272 16.28 23.27 10.18
N ALA A 273 15.71 22.80 9.07
CA ALA A 273 14.82 21.62 9.08
C ALA A 273 15.55 20.34 9.53
N GLY A 274 16.85 20.21 9.26
CA GLY A 274 17.64 19.08 9.72
C GLY A 274 18.01 19.14 11.20
N GLU A 275 18.34 20.35 11.70
CA GLU A 275 18.60 20.59 13.12
C GLU A 275 17.35 20.32 13.96
N GLU A 276 16.20 20.86 13.56
CA GLU A 276 14.92 20.66 14.26
C GLU A 276 14.48 19.18 14.23
N ALA A 277 14.73 18.47 13.13
CA ALA A 277 14.45 17.04 13.04
C ALA A 277 15.31 16.23 14.02
N LEU A 278 16.59 16.59 14.19
CA LEU A 278 17.48 15.98 15.18
C LEU A 278 17.00 16.26 16.61
N GLU A 279 16.68 17.51 16.94
CA GLU A 279 16.18 17.88 18.26
C GLU A 279 14.90 17.13 18.62
N CYS A 280 13.98 17.00 17.66
CA CYS A 280 12.74 16.26 17.83
C CYS A 280 13.01 14.77 18.15
N LEU A 281 13.97 14.14 17.46
CA LEU A 281 14.37 12.75 17.73
C LEU A 281 15.09 12.59 19.08
N LEU A 282 15.89 13.58 19.49
CA LEU A 282 16.54 13.60 20.80
C LEU A 282 15.53 13.77 21.94
N GLN A 283 14.49 14.58 21.75
CA GLN A 283 13.38 14.74 22.70
C GLN A 283 12.60 13.44 22.87
N LEU A 284 12.23 12.78 21.77
CA LEU A 284 11.57 11.46 21.81
C LEU A 284 12.41 10.41 22.55
N ARG A 285 13.73 10.44 22.37
CA ARG A 285 14.66 9.58 23.13
C ARG A 285 14.72 9.94 24.62
N GLY A 286 14.70 11.23 24.97
CA GLY A 286 14.76 11.71 26.35
C GLY A 286 13.63 11.16 27.23
N GLU A 287 12.47 10.88 26.63
CA GLU A 287 11.33 10.24 27.30
C GLU A 287 11.52 8.72 27.52
N GLN A 288 12.52 8.09 26.88
CA GLN A 288 12.64 6.63 26.76
C GLN A 288 13.98 6.03 27.25
N ALA A 289 14.98 6.83 27.66
CA ALA A 289 16.35 6.31 27.75
C ALA A 289 16.86 5.94 29.17
N ALA A 290 17.13 4.65 29.34
CA ALA A 290 18.32 4.13 30.03
C ALA A 290 19.10 3.23 29.04
N GLY A 291 20.18 3.71 28.40
CA GLY A 291 20.96 2.89 27.44
C GLY A 291 21.92 3.66 26.51
N ALA A 292 22.67 2.91 25.68
CA ALA A 292 23.62 3.41 24.67
C ALA A 292 22.93 4.24 23.57
N ALA A 293 23.65 5.15 22.93
CA ALA A 293 23.09 6.02 21.88
C ALA A 293 22.72 5.19 20.64
N PRO A 294 21.45 5.27 20.16
CA PRO A 294 21.07 4.59 18.93
C PRO A 294 21.72 5.28 17.73
N ARG A 295 21.88 4.55 16.63
CA ARG A 295 22.39 5.10 15.37
C ARG A 295 21.29 5.90 14.67
N LEU A 296 21.67 7.03 14.09
CA LEU A 296 20.85 7.86 13.22
C LEU A 296 21.40 7.80 11.80
N ILE A 297 20.59 7.32 10.87
CA ILE A 297 20.91 7.32 9.44
C ILE A 297 20.05 8.40 8.78
N LEU A 298 20.71 9.43 8.24
CA LEU A 298 20.06 10.47 7.44
C LEU A 298 20.27 10.16 5.95
N PHE A 299 19.17 10.07 5.23
CA PHE A 299 19.20 10.05 3.78
C PHE A 299 18.68 11.36 3.21
N ALA A 300 19.36 11.89 2.19
CA ALA A 300 18.88 13.04 1.44
C ALA A 300 18.84 12.75 -0.06
N ARG A 301 17.71 13.06 -0.67
CA ARG A 301 17.48 12.96 -2.12
C ARG A 301 17.28 14.36 -2.69
N PRO A 302 18.28 14.94 -3.36
CA PRO A 302 18.14 16.23 -4.03
C PRO A 302 17.30 16.07 -5.31
N GLY A 303 16.18 16.79 -5.36
CA GLY A 303 15.35 16.99 -6.55
C GLY A 303 15.68 18.32 -7.25
N ARG A 304 14.96 18.64 -8.33
CA ARG A 304 15.19 19.89 -9.09
C ARG A 304 14.87 21.16 -8.29
N GLU A 305 13.85 21.08 -7.42
CA GLU A 305 13.29 22.21 -6.63
C GLU A 305 13.03 21.85 -5.16
N THR A 306 13.25 20.60 -4.77
CA THR A 306 13.00 20.10 -3.40
C THR A 306 14.14 19.20 -2.96
N VAL A 307 14.39 19.13 -1.66
CA VAL A 307 15.25 18.10 -1.05
C VAL A 307 14.38 17.31 -0.09
N GLU A 308 14.33 16.00 -0.29
CA GLU A 308 13.65 15.07 0.61
C GLU A 308 14.68 14.47 1.57
N MET A 309 14.43 14.59 2.87
CA MET A 309 15.26 14.07 3.93
C MET A 309 14.50 12.97 4.67
N GLU A 310 15.19 11.89 5.00
CA GLU A 310 14.62 10.78 5.76
C GLU A 310 15.59 10.41 6.89
N PHE A 311 15.12 10.60 8.12
CA PHE A 311 15.86 10.31 9.35
C PHE A 311 15.39 8.97 9.89
N LEU A 312 16.33 8.04 10.05
CA LEU A 312 16.09 6.67 10.47
C LEU A 312 16.86 6.40 11.77
N VAL A 313 16.16 6.15 12.88
CA VAL A 313 16.80 5.80 14.15
C VAL A 313 16.83 4.29 14.34
N VAL A 314 18.02 3.72 14.50
CA VAL A 314 18.30 2.29 14.64
C VAL A 314 18.96 2.04 16.00
N SER A 315 18.25 1.43 16.93
CA SER A 315 18.79 1.06 18.25
C SER A 315 19.50 -0.31 18.19
N GLU A 316 20.77 -0.38 18.60
CA GLU A 316 21.59 -1.61 18.53
C GLU A 316 21.35 -2.63 19.68
N ARG A 317 20.36 -2.44 20.56
CA ARG A 317 20.04 -3.43 21.61
C ARG A 317 18.61 -3.93 21.57
N GLU A 318 18.57 -5.24 21.33
CA GLU A 318 17.64 -6.27 21.80
C GLU A 318 16.53 -6.80 20.88
N ASN A 319 16.57 -8.14 20.84
CA ASN A 319 15.70 -9.08 20.20
C ASN A 319 14.22 -8.75 20.35
N ILE A 320 13.48 -9.12 19.32
CA ILE A 320 12.02 -9.02 19.17
C ILE A 320 11.24 -9.77 20.29
N GLU A 321 11.90 -10.58 21.13
CA GLU A 321 11.28 -11.39 22.20
C GLU A 321 11.07 -10.65 23.53
N ASP A 322 11.91 -9.67 23.92
CA ASP A 322 11.79 -9.04 25.26
C ASP A 322 10.72 -7.94 25.34
N HIS A 323 10.31 -7.36 24.20
CA HIS A 323 9.24 -6.35 24.14
C HIS A 323 7.82 -6.96 24.23
N LEU A 324 7.69 -8.29 24.25
CA LEU A 324 6.42 -8.98 24.52
C LEU A 324 6.00 -8.93 26.00
N THR A 325 6.86 -8.45 26.89
CA THR A 325 6.62 -8.51 28.34
C THR A 325 6.21 -7.16 28.98
N TYR A 326 6.31 -6.02 28.28
CA TYR A 326 6.22 -4.70 28.96
C TYR A 326 5.16 -3.70 28.46
N LEU A 327 4.05 -4.12 27.87
CA LEU A 327 2.94 -3.19 27.60
C LEU A 327 1.63 -3.63 28.27
N SER A 328 1.68 -3.62 29.61
CA SER A 328 0.53 -3.33 30.47
C SER A 328 0.84 -2.06 31.29
N GLU A 329 -0.12 -1.14 31.29
CA GLU A 329 -0.32 -0.03 32.24
C GLU A 329 0.40 1.33 32.02
N ARG A 330 -0.44 2.34 31.67
CA ARG A 330 -0.55 3.76 32.12
C ARG A 330 0.73 4.63 32.22
N ALA A 331 0.74 5.91 31.82
CA ALA A 331 -0.20 6.99 32.22
C ALA A 331 -0.13 8.23 31.28
N GLU A 332 -1.14 9.10 31.40
CA GLU A 332 -1.28 10.43 30.77
C GLU A 332 -0.60 11.54 31.61
N THR A 333 0.00 12.57 30.99
CA THR A 333 -0.29 14.05 31.11
C THR A 333 0.88 14.95 30.60
N PRO A 334 0.66 16.25 30.24
CA PRO A 334 1.27 16.91 29.06
C PRO A 334 2.13 18.18 29.33
N GLU A 335 2.57 18.82 28.21
CA GLU A 335 3.00 20.23 28.00
C GLU A 335 4.50 20.60 28.09
N GLU A 336 5.23 20.39 26.98
CA GLU A 336 6.28 21.32 26.48
C GLU A 336 6.62 21.16 24.97
N SER A 337 5.87 20.30 24.26
CA SER A 337 6.27 19.76 22.95
C SER A 337 5.83 20.58 21.73
N GLU A 338 5.04 21.65 21.88
CA GLU A 338 4.40 22.28 20.71
C GLU A 338 5.33 23.15 19.86
N LEU A 339 6.42 23.70 20.41
CA LEU A 339 7.26 24.67 19.68
C LEU A 339 8.09 23.98 18.58
N SER A 340 8.76 22.88 18.90
CA SER A 340 9.60 22.14 17.94
C SER A 340 8.79 21.53 16.79
N PHE A 341 7.62 20.96 17.09
CA PHE A 341 6.70 20.47 16.05
C PHE A 341 6.16 21.60 15.17
N ARG A 342 5.92 22.79 15.72
CA ARG A 342 5.48 23.97 14.96
C ARG A 342 6.59 24.52 14.07
N LEU A 343 7.83 24.55 14.53
CA LEU A 343 9.00 24.98 13.75
C LEU A 343 9.33 24.00 12.63
N LEU A 344 9.29 22.69 12.91
CA LEU A 344 9.48 21.67 11.88
C LEU A 344 8.43 21.80 10.76
N ARG A 345 7.17 22.08 11.13
CA ARG A 345 6.09 22.36 10.17
C ARG A 345 6.22 23.71 9.45
N HIS A 346 6.93 24.67 10.04
CA HIS A 346 7.22 25.96 9.41
C HIS A 346 8.30 25.83 8.32
N TYR A 347 9.34 25.04 8.57
CA TYR A 347 10.45 24.86 7.62
C TYR A 347 10.19 23.78 6.56
N ALA A 348 9.40 22.76 6.88
CA ALA A 348 9.10 21.66 5.97
C ALA A 348 7.83 21.92 5.15
N SER A 349 7.88 21.63 3.85
CA SER A 349 6.70 21.56 3.00
C SER A 349 5.84 20.33 3.30
N SER A 350 6.44 19.26 3.82
CA SER A 350 5.70 18.13 4.42
C SER A 350 6.54 17.37 5.45
N VAL A 351 5.87 16.82 6.46
CA VAL A 351 6.47 15.92 7.47
C VAL A 351 5.59 14.67 7.57
N ARG A 352 6.19 13.48 7.53
CA ARG A 352 5.52 12.19 7.79
C ARG A 352 6.34 11.38 8.78
N HIS A 353 5.69 10.84 9.80
CA HIS A 353 6.31 9.93 10.76
C HIS A 353 5.73 8.52 10.59
N ARG A 354 6.59 7.50 10.58
CA ARG A 354 6.24 6.07 10.48
C ARG A 354 7.06 5.26 11.47
N GLN A 355 6.47 4.24 12.08
CA GLN A 355 7.14 3.33 13.00
C GLN A 355 7.11 1.91 12.43
N TYR A 356 8.25 1.22 12.40
CA TYR A 356 8.39 -0.14 11.84
C TYR A 356 9.29 -1.00 12.73
N HIS A 357 8.74 -2.02 13.43
CA HIS A 357 9.51 -2.93 14.30
C HIS A 357 10.53 -2.25 15.25
N GLY A 358 10.12 -1.18 15.95
CA GLY A 358 11.00 -0.43 16.86
C GLY A 358 11.93 0.58 16.18
N ILE A 359 11.81 0.74 14.86
CA ILE A 359 12.52 1.74 14.06
C ILE A 359 11.58 2.95 13.85
N GLU A 360 12.06 4.14 14.18
CA GLU A 360 11.37 5.40 13.90
C GLU A 360 11.88 6.01 12.59
N ILE A 361 10.95 6.36 11.70
CA ILE A 361 11.21 6.96 10.39
C ILE A 361 10.51 8.31 10.30
N VAL A 362 11.28 9.38 10.25
CA VAL A 362 10.76 10.74 10.02
C VAL A 362 11.16 11.19 8.61
N THR A 363 10.18 11.37 7.73
CA THR A 363 10.36 11.92 6.39
C THR A 363 10.01 13.40 6.38
N VAL A 364 10.94 14.25 5.96
CA VAL A 364 10.79 15.70 5.88
C VAL A 364 11.07 16.16 4.45
N LYS A 365 10.14 16.89 3.84
CA LYS A 365 10.35 17.55 2.55
C LYS A 365 10.53 19.04 2.74
N VAL A 366 11.51 19.63 2.06
CA VAL A 366 11.75 21.07 2.06
C VAL A 366 11.77 21.59 0.62
N ALA A 367 11.02 22.65 0.34
CA ALA A 367 10.99 23.33 -0.95
C ALA A 367 12.03 24.47 -1.01
N GLY A 368 12.77 24.54 -2.12
CA GLY A 368 13.85 25.49 -2.35
C GLY A 368 13.68 26.26 -3.65
N SER A 369 14.23 27.47 -3.69
CA SER A 369 14.41 28.25 -4.92
C SER A 369 15.92 28.38 -5.22
N ARG A 370 16.25 28.50 -6.51
CA ARG A 370 17.63 28.73 -6.95
C ARG A 370 18.05 30.18 -6.68
#